data_AF-A0A292Z9R2-F1
#
_entry.id   AF-A0A292Z9R2-F1
#
_cell.length_a   1.000
_cell.length_b   1.000
_cell.length_c   1.000
_cell.angle_alpha   90.00
_cell.angle_beta   90.00
_cell.angle_gamma   90.00
#
_symmetry.space_group_name_H-M   'P 1'
#
loop_
_entity.id
_entity.type
_entity.pdbx_description
1 polymer ?
#
loop_
_entity_poly.entity_id
_entity_poly.type
_entity_poly.pdbx_seq_one_letter_code
_entity_poly.pdbx_strand_id
1 'polypeptide(L)'
;MPRALKTYRTAIGFHDAYVAAPSQKAALEAWGADANLFARGVAEVVTDPALMAEPLAHPGQVIKRPRGSMAEHLAALPEEKPASPRKAKARGAARPRPRPDRAPLEAAEEALAALDRQQEAERRQLARREAALRRARQDLEKRHQAERHPLEKARDAAAKRYERALRTWEG
;
A
#
# COMPACT_ATOMS: atom_id res chain seq x y z
N MET A 1 13.38 -9.82 38.31
CA MET A 1 14.86 -9.73 38.10
C MET A 1 15.13 -8.82 36.91
N PRO A 2 16.08 -7.87 37.01
CA PRO A 2 16.43 -7.01 35.87
C PRO A 2 16.94 -7.89 34.72
N ARG A 3 16.28 -7.79 33.57
CA ARG A 3 16.60 -8.62 32.39
C ARG A 3 17.88 -8.08 31.76
N ALA A 4 18.79 -8.97 31.36
CA ALA A 4 20.04 -8.59 30.71
C ALA A 4 19.75 -7.73 29.47
N LEU A 5 20.39 -6.56 29.41
CA LEU A 5 20.25 -5.64 28.28
C LEU A 5 20.96 -6.22 27.06
N LYS A 6 20.26 -6.21 25.93
CA LYS A 6 20.80 -6.62 24.63
C LYS A 6 20.80 -5.43 23.70
N THR A 7 21.83 -5.35 22.85
CA THR A 7 21.93 -4.31 21.85
C THR A 7 21.29 -4.78 20.56
N TYR A 8 20.38 -3.98 20.03
CA TYR A 8 19.70 -4.23 18.77
C TYR A 8 20.08 -3.16 17.78
N ARG A 9 20.16 -3.53 16.50
CA ARG A 9 20.44 -2.63 15.38
C ARG A 9 19.34 -2.76 14.34
N THR A 10 18.95 -1.63 13.75
CA THR A 10 18.12 -1.64 12.54
C THR A 10 18.58 -0.60 11.52
N ALA A 11 18.33 -0.90 10.25
CA ALA A 11 18.58 -0.02 9.12
C ALA A 11 17.57 1.12 9.07
N ILE A 12 18.01 2.37 9.20
CA ILE A 12 17.18 3.56 8.95
C ILE A 12 17.81 4.42 7.86
N GLY A 13 17.57 4.01 6.61
CA GLY A 13 18.14 4.67 5.43
C GLY A 13 19.67 4.58 5.43
N PHE A 14 20.35 5.72 5.60
CA PHE A 14 21.81 5.85 5.59
C PHE A 14 22.48 5.62 6.95
N HIS A 15 21.70 5.37 7.99
CA HIS A 15 22.20 5.18 9.35
C HIS A 15 21.77 3.83 9.90
N ASP A 16 22.60 3.27 10.76
CA ASP A 16 22.24 2.21 11.69
C ASP A 16 21.75 2.83 12.99
N ALA A 17 20.52 2.50 13.39
CA ALA A 17 19.99 2.83 14.69
C ALA A 17 20.29 1.70 15.67
N TYR A 18 21.11 1.99 16.69
CA TYR A 18 21.42 1.08 17.79
C TYR A 18 20.62 1.45 19.04
N VAL A 19 20.16 0.45 19.77
CA VAL A 19 19.51 0.64 21.08
C VAL A 19 19.82 -0.53 22.01
N ALA A 20 20.16 -0.25 23.27
CA ALA A 20 20.19 -1.28 24.30
C ALA A 20 18.83 -1.38 24.97
N ALA A 21 18.20 -2.55 24.88
CA ALA A 21 16.87 -2.79 25.42
C ALA A 21 16.78 -4.18 26.08
N PRO A 22 15.86 -4.40 27.03
CA PRO A 22 15.67 -5.69 27.69
C PRO A 22 14.98 -6.74 26.79
N SER A 23 14.40 -6.34 25.66
CA SER A 23 13.71 -7.22 24.71
C SER A 23 13.59 -6.61 23.32
N GLN A 24 13.34 -7.42 22.28
CA GLN A 24 13.06 -6.97 20.93
C GLN A 24 11.87 -6.00 20.86
N LYS A 25 10.82 -6.25 21.64
CA LYS A 25 9.65 -5.35 21.72
C LYS A 25 10.05 -3.96 22.21
N ALA A 26 10.85 -3.89 23.29
CA ALA A 26 11.32 -2.61 23.82
C ALA A 26 12.25 -1.86 22.84
N ALA A 27 12.97 -2.57 21.99
CA ALA A 27 13.76 -1.95 20.92
C ALA A 27 12.89 -1.36 19.82
N LEU A 28 11.81 -2.05 19.42
CA LEU A 28 10.84 -1.53 18.43
C LEU A 28 10.14 -0.26 18.95
N GLU A 29 9.74 -0.24 20.21
CA GLU A 29 9.14 0.94 20.87
C GLU A 29 10.12 2.12 20.88
N ALA A 30 11.39 1.88 21.22
CA ALA A 30 12.41 2.93 21.20
C ALA A 30 12.67 3.49 19.79
N TRP A 31 12.54 2.67 18.75
CA TRP A 31 12.62 3.10 17.36
C TRP A 31 11.32 3.72 16.82
N GLY A 32 10.20 3.61 17.54
CA GLY A 32 8.88 4.04 17.07
C GLY A 32 8.36 3.20 15.89
N ALA A 33 8.68 1.91 15.84
CA ALA A 33 8.28 1.02 14.76
C ALA A 33 7.06 0.17 15.15
N ASP A 34 5.90 0.43 14.54
CA ASP A 34 4.69 -0.39 14.71
C ASP A 34 4.82 -1.80 14.08
N ALA A 35 5.69 -1.94 13.08
CA ALA A 35 5.93 -3.20 12.39
C ALA A 35 7.07 -3.99 13.03
N ASN A 36 6.93 -5.32 13.11
CA ASN A 36 7.98 -6.19 13.62
C ASN A 36 9.17 -6.29 12.64
N LEU A 37 10.18 -5.43 12.84
CA LEU A 37 11.37 -5.33 11.99
C LEU A 37 12.29 -6.57 12.09
N PHE A 38 12.24 -7.32 13.20
CA PHE A 38 13.02 -8.54 13.38
C PHE A 38 12.49 -9.68 12.52
N ALA A 39 11.16 -9.82 12.42
CA ALA A 39 10.53 -10.83 11.57
C ALA A 39 10.80 -10.61 10.07
N ARG A 40 11.09 -9.37 9.67
CA ARG A 40 11.42 -9.01 8.29
C ARG A 40 12.91 -9.10 7.96
N GLY A 41 13.75 -9.47 8.93
CA GLY A 41 15.21 -9.51 8.76
C GLY A 41 15.86 -8.12 8.64
N VAL A 42 15.16 -7.04 9.00
CA VAL A 42 15.64 -5.65 8.91
C VAL A 42 16.27 -5.18 10.23
N ALA A 43 15.98 -5.87 11.33
CA ALA A 43 16.58 -5.65 12.63
C ALA A 43 17.30 -6.91 13.12
N GLU A 44 18.48 -6.72 13.69
CA GLU A 44 19.38 -7.80 14.14
C GLU A 44 19.86 -7.55 15.57
N VAL A 45 20.24 -8.63 16.24
CA VAL A 45 20.91 -8.57 17.55
C VAL A 45 22.40 -8.37 17.30
N VAL A 46 22.98 -7.33 17.89
CA VAL A 46 24.41 -7.03 17.76
C VAL A 46 25.16 -7.66 18.91
N THR A 47 26.19 -8.46 18.58
CA THR A 47 27.07 -9.14 19.55
C THR A 47 28.50 -8.60 19.52
N ASP A 48 28.79 -7.58 18.71
CA ASP A 48 30.11 -6.95 18.62
C ASP A 48 30.34 -6.02 19.83
N PRO A 49 31.34 -6.30 20.69
CA PRO A 49 31.59 -5.53 21.90
C PRO A 49 31.88 -4.04 21.66
N ALA A 50 32.48 -3.68 20.51
CA ALA A 50 32.78 -2.28 20.19
C ALA A 50 31.52 -1.47 19.83
N LEU A 51 30.51 -2.12 19.25
CA LEU A 51 29.23 -1.51 18.87
C LEU A 51 28.19 -1.54 20.01
N MET A 52 28.44 -2.34 21.05
CA MET A 52 27.57 -2.44 22.23
C MET A 52 27.88 -1.41 23.32
N ALA A 53 29.11 -0.89 23.39
CA ALA A 53 29.56 -0.01 24.46
C ALA A 53 28.74 1.29 24.59
N GLU A 54 28.49 1.98 23.47
CA GLU A 54 27.70 3.22 23.44
C GLU A 54 26.21 2.99 23.79
N PRO A 55 25.50 2.01 23.18
CA PRO A 55 24.11 1.73 23.55
C PRO A 55 23.94 1.24 24.99
N LEU A 56 24.89 0.46 25.54
CA LEU A 56 24.82 -0.02 26.92
C LEU A 56 25.02 1.11 27.94
N ALA A 57 25.78 2.15 27.60
CA ALA A 57 25.94 3.34 28.44
C ALA A 57 24.67 4.20 28.50
N HIS A 58 23.82 4.12 27.47
CA HIS A 58 22.58 4.90 27.35
C HIS A 58 21.37 3.99 27.04
N PRO A 59 20.90 3.17 28.01
CA PRO A 59 19.82 2.23 27.78
C PRO A 59 18.53 2.93 27.37
N GLY A 60 17.87 2.41 26.32
CA GLY A 60 16.64 2.99 25.77
C GLY A 60 16.84 4.20 24.85
N GLN A 61 18.06 4.75 24.72
CA GLN A 61 18.34 5.81 23.75
C GLN A 61 18.76 5.23 22.41
N VAL A 62 18.22 5.81 21.33
CA VAL A 62 18.56 5.40 19.96
C VAL A 62 19.79 6.16 19.48
N ILE A 63 20.88 5.43 19.28
CA ILE A 63 22.16 5.96 18.78
C ILE A 63 22.22 5.73 17.28
N LYS A 64 22.35 6.81 16.51
CA LYS A 64 22.40 6.75 15.04
C LYS A 64 23.86 6.80 14.58
N ARG A 65 24.32 5.73 13.93
CA ARG A 65 25.66 5.65 13.36
C ARG A 65 25.58 5.63 11.82
N PRO A 66 26.33 6.48 11.10
CA PRO A 66 26.34 6.42 9.64
C PRO A 66 26.89 5.08 9.15
N ARG A 67 26.27 4.50 8.11
CA ARG A 67 26.81 3.32 7.42
C ARG A 67 27.82 3.76 6.38
N GLY A 68 29.03 3.24 6.49
CA GLY A 68 30.15 3.58 5.61
C GLY A 68 30.90 4.81 6.09
N SER A 69 32.20 4.86 5.81
CA SER A 69 32.97 6.07 6.09
C SER A 69 32.54 7.18 5.14
N MET A 70 32.66 8.44 5.55
CA MET A 70 32.41 9.59 4.66
C MET A 70 33.22 9.48 3.35
N ALA A 71 34.38 8.80 3.40
CA ALA A 71 35.23 8.52 2.24
C ALA A 71 34.64 7.51 1.24
N GLU A 72 33.86 6.52 1.68
CA GLU A 72 33.18 5.57 0.77
C GLU A 72 31.99 6.21 0.06
N HIS A 73 31.28 7.12 0.74
CA HIS A 73 30.23 7.94 0.14
C HIS A 73 30.83 8.92 -0.88
N LEU A 74 32.03 9.46 -0.60
CA LEU A 74 32.77 10.30 -1.54
C LEU A 74 33.32 9.50 -2.73
N ALA A 75 33.74 8.24 -2.53
CA ALA A 75 34.24 7.38 -3.61
C ALA A 75 33.13 6.86 -4.56
N ALA A 76 31.88 6.88 -4.12
CA ALA A 76 30.71 6.59 -4.97
C ALA A 76 30.28 7.80 -5.83
N LEU A 77 30.87 8.98 -5.63
CA LEU A 77 30.71 10.11 -6.54
C LEU A 77 31.58 9.88 -7.78
N PRO A 78 31.09 10.18 -9.01
CA PRO A 78 31.92 10.11 -10.20
C PRO A 78 33.16 11.01 -10.02
N GLU A 79 34.32 10.51 -10.42
CA GLU A 79 35.62 11.15 -10.25
C GLU A 79 35.68 12.46 -11.06
N GLU A 80 35.28 13.58 -10.45
CA GLU A 80 35.57 14.90 -11.01
C GLU A 80 37.06 15.18 -10.83
N LYS A 81 37.76 15.10 -11.96
CA LYS A 81 39.16 15.47 -12.17
C LYS A 81 39.52 16.75 -11.39
N PRO A 82 40.60 16.79 -10.60
CA PRO A 82 40.87 17.91 -9.73
C PRO A 82 41.06 19.20 -10.54
N ALA A 83 40.22 20.19 -10.26
CA ALA A 83 40.34 21.52 -10.83
C ALA A 83 41.63 22.17 -10.32
N SER A 84 42.52 22.48 -11.27
CA SER A 84 43.72 23.30 -11.08
C SER A 84 43.42 24.56 -10.25
N PRO A 85 44.34 25.04 -9.37
CA PRO A 85 44.06 26.12 -8.44
C PRO A 85 43.85 27.42 -9.21
N ARG A 86 42.58 27.80 -9.41
CA ARG A 86 42.22 29.09 -10.00
C ARG A 86 42.30 30.17 -8.93
N LYS A 87 43.25 31.09 -9.12
CA LYS A 87 43.39 32.39 -8.45
C LYS A 87 42.01 32.98 -8.14
N ALA A 88 41.83 33.39 -6.88
CA ALA A 88 40.63 34.07 -6.40
C ALA A 88 40.30 35.27 -7.30
N LYS A 89 39.28 35.13 -8.13
CA LYS A 89 38.66 36.24 -8.85
C LYS A 89 37.49 36.73 -8.01
N ALA A 90 37.49 38.04 -7.75
CA ALA A 90 36.54 38.74 -6.90
C ALA A 90 35.10 38.28 -7.13
N ARG A 91 34.36 38.05 -6.03
CA ARG A 91 32.94 37.69 -6.02
C ARG A 91 32.13 38.85 -6.62
N GLY A 92 31.88 38.80 -7.93
CA GLY A 92 30.79 39.54 -8.54
C GLY A 92 29.45 38.98 -8.06
N ALA A 93 28.49 39.84 -7.77
CA ALA A 93 27.15 39.47 -7.32
C ALA A 93 26.55 38.38 -8.24
N ALA A 94 26.22 37.23 -7.66
CA ALA A 94 25.65 36.11 -8.40
C ALA A 94 24.29 36.51 -8.98
N ARG A 95 24.13 36.37 -10.29
CA ARG A 95 22.84 36.57 -10.96
C ARG A 95 21.82 35.58 -10.37
N PRO A 96 20.54 35.99 -10.19
CA PRO A 96 19.51 35.08 -9.69
C PRO A 96 19.36 33.87 -10.64
N ARG A 97 19.23 32.67 -10.07
CA ARG A 97 19.03 31.44 -10.84
C ARG A 97 17.70 31.50 -11.61
N PRO A 98 17.63 30.99 -12.85
CA PRO A 98 16.38 30.94 -13.59
C PRO A 98 15.35 30.08 -12.86
N ARG A 99 14.07 30.43 -13.01
CA ARG A 99 12.96 29.66 -12.43
C ARG A 99 12.95 28.24 -13.02
N PRO A 100 12.67 27.20 -12.23
CA PRO A 100 12.51 25.83 -12.74
C PRO A 100 11.38 25.74 -13.77
N ASP A 101 11.53 24.82 -14.73
CA ASP A 101 10.52 24.53 -15.74
C ASP A 101 9.32 23.78 -15.12
N ARG A 102 8.10 24.19 -15.48
CA ARG A 102 6.84 23.59 -15.05
C ARG A 102 6.23 22.63 -16.06
N ALA A 103 6.68 22.65 -17.31
CA ALA A 103 6.15 21.78 -18.38
C ALA A 103 6.04 20.29 -17.99
N PRO A 104 7.02 19.65 -17.32
CA PRO A 104 6.88 18.23 -16.95
C PRO A 104 5.81 17.98 -15.88
N LEU A 105 5.56 18.95 -14.99
CA LEU A 105 4.50 18.85 -13.99
C LEU A 105 3.13 18.95 -14.66
N GLU A 106 2.94 19.94 -15.52
CA GLU A 106 1.68 20.14 -16.26
C GLU A 106 1.34 18.92 -17.12
N ALA A 107 2.33 18.34 -17.82
CA ALA A 107 2.14 17.12 -18.60
C ALA A 107 1.72 15.91 -17.73
N ALA A 108 2.28 15.78 -16.52
CA ALA A 108 1.90 14.71 -15.60
C ALA A 108 0.48 14.91 -15.04
N GLU A 109 0.10 16.14 -14.70
CA GLU A 109 -1.24 16.50 -14.25
C GLU A 109 -2.29 16.25 -15.34
N GLU A 110 -1.99 16.61 -16.58
CA GLU A 110 -2.86 16.33 -17.74
C GLU A 110 -3.03 14.83 -17.99
N ALA A 111 -1.96 14.04 -17.87
CA ALA A 111 -2.00 12.60 -18.01
C ALA A 111 -2.88 11.94 -16.95
N LEU A 112 -2.75 12.36 -15.68
CA LEU A 112 -3.62 11.89 -14.59
C LEU A 112 -5.09 12.26 -14.85
N ALA A 113 -5.35 13.51 -15.21
CA ALA A 113 -6.71 13.96 -15.51
C ALA A 113 -7.33 13.20 -16.70
N ALA A 114 -6.53 12.82 -17.70
CA ALA A 114 -6.99 12.00 -18.82
C ALA A 114 -7.35 10.58 -18.38
N LEU A 115 -6.50 9.96 -17.55
CA LEU A 115 -6.75 8.63 -16.98
C LEU A 115 -8.04 8.61 -16.15
N ASP A 116 -8.23 9.59 -15.27
CA ASP A 116 -9.44 9.70 -14.44
C ASP A 116 -10.70 9.84 -15.29
N ARG A 117 -10.66 10.67 -16.34
CA ARG A 117 -11.78 10.82 -17.29
C ARG A 117 -12.11 9.51 -18.00
N GLN A 118 -11.08 8.75 -18.40
CA GLN A 118 -11.27 7.45 -19.05
C GLN A 118 -11.90 6.45 -18.07
N GLN A 119 -11.34 6.32 -16.86
CA GLN A 119 -11.86 5.42 -15.83
C GLN A 119 -13.34 5.72 -15.52
N GLU A 120 -13.68 6.99 -15.36
CA GLU A 120 -15.05 7.40 -15.08
C GLU A 120 -15.99 7.13 -16.27
N ALA A 121 -15.53 7.27 -17.52
CA ALA A 121 -16.29 6.88 -18.70
C ALA A 121 -16.56 5.36 -18.74
N GLU A 122 -15.55 4.54 -18.45
CA GLU A 122 -15.67 3.08 -18.37
C GLU A 122 -16.63 2.65 -17.25
N ARG A 123 -16.52 3.25 -16.06
CA ARG A 123 -17.44 3.02 -14.94
C ARG A 123 -18.89 3.32 -15.30
N ARG A 124 -19.14 4.45 -15.98
CA ARG A 124 -20.49 4.80 -16.47
C ARG A 124 -21.00 3.80 -17.49
N GLN A 125 -20.14 3.30 -18.38
CA GLN A 125 -20.53 2.27 -19.35
C GLN A 125 -20.92 0.97 -18.65
N LEU A 126 -20.15 0.52 -17.66
CA LEU A 126 -20.46 -0.65 -16.86
C LEU A 126 -21.79 -0.49 -16.11
N ALA A 127 -21.99 0.64 -15.41
CA ALA A 127 -23.23 0.92 -14.70
C ALA A 127 -24.47 0.89 -15.61
N ARG A 128 -24.35 1.40 -16.85
CA ARG A 128 -25.42 1.32 -17.85
C ARG A 128 -25.72 -0.12 -18.25
N ARG A 129 -24.70 -0.95 -18.47
CA ARG A 129 -24.86 -2.37 -18.81
C ARG A 129 -25.51 -3.15 -17.66
N GLU A 130 -25.09 -2.90 -16.43
CA GLU A 130 -25.68 -3.53 -15.24
C GLU A 130 -27.16 -3.16 -15.07
N ALA A 131 -27.50 -1.87 -15.26
CA ALA A 131 -28.89 -1.43 -15.22
C ALA A 131 -29.75 -2.09 -16.31
N ALA A 132 -29.22 -2.22 -17.53
CA ALA A 132 -29.89 -2.91 -18.63
C ALA A 132 -30.11 -4.39 -18.32
N LEU A 133 -29.10 -5.09 -17.81
CA LEU A 133 -29.20 -6.49 -17.40
C LEU A 133 -30.20 -6.68 -16.25
N ARG A 134 -30.24 -5.77 -15.29
CA ARG A 134 -31.22 -5.79 -14.19
C ARG A 134 -32.65 -5.68 -14.73
N ARG A 135 -32.91 -4.75 -15.66
CA ARG A 135 -34.21 -4.60 -16.31
C ARG A 135 -34.58 -5.86 -17.11
N ALA A 136 -33.65 -6.38 -17.91
CA ALA A 136 -33.88 -7.59 -18.69
C ALA A 136 -34.23 -8.80 -17.80
N ARG A 137 -33.55 -8.96 -16.65
CA ARG A 137 -33.90 -10.00 -15.66
C ARG A 137 -35.29 -9.82 -15.08
N GLN A 138 -35.65 -8.58 -14.71
CA GLN A 138 -36.98 -8.28 -14.17
C GLN A 138 -38.08 -8.56 -15.20
N ASP A 139 -37.86 -8.18 -16.46
CA ASP A 139 -38.82 -8.42 -17.53
C ASP A 139 -38.96 -9.89 -17.87
N LEU A 140 -37.85 -10.65 -17.89
CA LEU A 140 -37.86 -12.09 -18.07
C LEU A 140 -38.69 -12.78 -16.96
N GLU A 141 -38.43 -12.44 -15.70
CA GLU A 141 -39.16 -13.02 -14.57
C GLU A 141 -40.66 -12.69 -14.65
N LYS A 142 -41.01 -11.44 -14.93
CA LYS A 142 -42.41 -11.02 -15.09
C LYS A 142 -43.12 -11.80 -16.21
N ARG A 143 -42.48 -11.96 -17.37
CA ARG A 143 -43.03 -12.76 -18.48
C ARG A 143 -43.23 -14.21 -18.07
N HIS A 144 -42.22 -14.81 -17.45
CA HIS A 144 -42.32 -16.19 -16.97
C HIS A 144 -43.48 -16.37 -15.98
N GLN A 145 -43.64 -15.47 -15.00
CA GLN A 145 -44.75 -15.54 -14.06
C GLN A 145 -46.11 -15.32 -14.74
N ALA A 146 -46.19 -14.39 -15.69
CA ALA A 146 -47.41 -14.14 -16.45
C ALA A 146 -47.83 -15.35 -17.30
N GLU A 147 -46.87 -16.08 -17.87
CA GLU A 147 -47.11 -17.32 -18.63
C GLU A 147 -47.41 -18.51 -17.71
N ARG A 148 -46.74 -18.60 -16.57
CA ARG A 148 -46.89 -19.71 -15.62
C ARG A 148 -48.22 -19.68 -14.88
N HIS A 149 -48.69 -18.50 -14.47
CA HIS A 149 -49.92 -18.36 -13.69
C HIS A 149 -51.18 -18.97 -14.36
N PRO A 150 -51.50 -18.75 -15.65
CA PRO A 150 -52.63 -19.42 -16.30
C PRO A 150 -52.43 -20.93 -16.42
N LEU A 151 -51.20 -21.41 -16.62
CA LEU A 151 -50.88 -22.85 -16.67
C LEU A 151 -51.11 -23.51 -15.31
N GLU A 152 -50.72 -22.85 -14.22
CA GLU A 152 -51.00 -23.33 -12.86
C GLU A 152 -52.50 -23.39 -12.58
N LYS A 153 -53.25 -22.35 -12.97
CA LYS A 153 -54.71 -22.37 -12.85
C LYS A 153 -55.35 -23.51 -13.66
N ALA A 154 -54.86 -23.77 -14.87
CA ALA A 154 -55.33 -24.86 -15.69
C ALA A 154 -55.05 -26.23 -15.05
N ARG A 155 -53.83 -26.43 -14.54
CA ARG A 155 -53.45 -27.62 -13.77
C ARG A 155 -54.35 -27.82 -12.56
N ASP A 156 -54.56 -26.79 -11.75
CA ASP A 156 -55.35 -26.88 -10.52
C ASP A 156 -56.83 -27.16 -10.82
N ALA A 157 -57.37 -26.57 -11.89
CA ALA A 157 -58.71 -26.89 -12.36
C ALA A 157 -58.82 -28.35 -12.82
N ALA A 158 -57.81 -28.86 -13.53
CA ALA A 158 -57.77 -30.26 -13.95
C ALA A 158 -57.67 -31.22 -12.75
N ALA A 159 -56.80 -30.92 -11.78
CA ALA A 159 -56.66 -31.69 -10.55
C ALA A 159 -57.99 -31.79 -9.78
N LYS A 160 -58.69 -30.66 -9.61
CA LYS A 160 -60.01 -30.64 -8.96
C LYS A 160 -61.07 -31.46 -9.70
N ARG A 161 -61.05 -31.48 -11.04
CA ARG A 161 -61.98 -32.33 -11.82
C ARG A 161 -61.65 -33.80 -11.62
N TYR A 162 -60.37 -34.15 -11.67
CA TYR A 162 -59.89 -35.52 -11.44
C TYR A 162 -60.28 -36.03 -10.04
N GLU A 163 -60.04 -35.23 -8.99
CA GLU A 163 -60.44 -35.59 -7.63
C GLU A 163 -61.95 -35.81 -7.47
N ARG A 164 -62.78 -34.99 -8.13
CA ARG A 164 -64.23 -35.20 -8.11
C ARG A 164 -64.61 -36.50 -8.81
N ALA A 165 -64.00 -36.78 -9.96
CA ALA A 165 -64.24 -38.01 -10.71
C ALA A 165 -63.84 -39.26 -9.92
N LEU A 166 -62.70 -39.20 -9.20
CA LEU A 166 -62.28 -40.26 -8.29
C LEU A 166 -63.32 -40.49 -7.18
N ARG A 167 -63.76 -39.44 -6.49
CA ARG A 167 -64.78 -39.58 -5.43
C ARG A 167 -66.09 -40.18 -5.93
N THR A 168 -66.51 -39.86 -7.15
CA THR A 168 -67.71 -40.46 -7.76
C THR A 168 -67.52 -41.89 -8.23
N TRP A 169 -66.28 -42.35 -8.39
CA TRP A 169 -65.96 -43.72 -8.75
C TRP A 169 -65.81 -44.62 -7.52
N GLU A 170 -65.30 -44.08 -6.42
CA GLU A 170 -65.07 -44.81 -5.15
C GLU A 170 -66.34 -44.96 -4.28
N GLY A 171 -67.36 -44.13 -4.48
CA GLY A 171 -68.64 -44.18 -3.76
C GLY A 171 -69.79 -44.69 -4.62
#